data_AF-A0A523W763-F1
#
_entry.id   AF-A0A523W763-F1
#
_cell.length_a   1.000
_cell.length_b   1.000
_cell.length_c   1.000
_cell.angle_alpha   90.00
_cell.angle_beta   90.00
_cell.angle_gamma   90.00
#
_symmetry.space_group_name_H-M   'P 1'
#
loop_
_entity.id
_entity.type
_entity.pdbx_description
1 polymer ?
#
loop_
_entity_poly.entity_id
_entity_poly.type
_entity_poly.pdbx_seq_one_letter_code
_entity_poly.pdbx_strand_id
1 'polypeptide(L)'
;NNLWIYIPTARNPIRISQQQRLMGQVSNGDVARTNFAADYVPRLLREEELEEKLSYVLELEARTKKVTYHRIIYWVQKDTLNPLKSEFYAISGKLLKTAYYQGYEEMLGRERVTRLVIVDNLREGQSSIMEYSNMKIEEFPDRIFQKNYLKHVR
;
A
#
# COMPACT_ATOMS: atom_id res chain seq x y z
N ASN A 1 -10.87 7.52 9.46
CA ASN A 1 -10.24 7.80 8.15
C ASN A 1 -11.28 7.96 7.06
N ASN A 2 -11.32 9.13 6.43
CA ASN A 2 -12.22 9.46 5.33
C ASN A 2 -11.38 9.76 4.09
N LEU A 3 -11.73 9.17 2.95
CA LEU A 3 -11.11 9.49 1.66
C LEU A 3 -12.11 10.25 0.79
N TRP A 4 -11.60 11.15 -0.02
CA TRP A 4 -12.38 11.96 -0.94
C TRP A 4 -11.69 11.95 -2.30
N ILE A 5 -12.47 11.78 -3.36
CA ILE A 5 -12.01 11.97 -4.75
C ILE A 5 -12.71 13.18 -5.33
N TYR A 6 -11.96 13.95 -6.12
CA TYR A 6 -12.51 14.97 -6.99
C TYR A 6 -12.42 14.48 -8.43
N ILE A 7 -13.57 14.44 -9.11
CA ILE A 7 -13.66 14.14 -10.54
C ILE A 7 -13.97 15.47 -11.23
N PRO A 8 -13.28 15.86 -12.32
CA PRO A 8 -13.45 17.18 -12.94
C PRO A 8 -14.90 17.52 -13.33
N THR A 9 -15.70 16.52 -13.67
CA THR A 9 -17.12 16.68 -14.03
C THR A 9 -18.05 16.80 -12.83
N ALA A 10 -17.58 16.54 -11.61
CA ALA A 10 -18.38 16.58 -10.40
C ALA A 10 -18.30 17.96 -9.72
N ARG A 11 -19.47 18.47 -9.29
CA ARG A 11 -19.57 19.74 -8.54
C ARG A 11 -18.97 19.66 -7.13
N ASN A 12 -19.02 18.49 -6.50
CA ASN A 12 -18.59 18.27 -5.12
C ASN A 12 -17.71 17.01 -5.02
N PRO A 13 -16.68 17.00 -4.16
CA PRO A 13 -15.89 15.79 -3.91
C PRO A 13 -16.75 14.68 -3.31
N ILE A 14 -16.53 13.46 -3.80
CA ILE A 14 -17.29 12.25 -3.46
C ILE A 14 -16.50 11.46 -2.41
N ARG A 15 -17.20 11.00 -1.36
CA ARG A 15 -16.58 10.16 -0.32
C ARG A 15 -16.37 8.77 -0.88
N ILE A 16 -15.17 8.23 -0.68
CA ILE A 16 -14.82 6.86 -1.08
C ILE A 16 -14.35 6.05 0.12
N SER A 17 -14.57 4.73 0.06
CA SER A 17 -14.03 3.76 1.00
C SER A 17 -12.58 3.42 0.64
N GLN A 18 -11.77 3.07 1.65
CA GLN A 18 -10.41 2.54 1.44
C GLN A 18 -10.40 1.26 0.60
N GLN A 19 -11.50 0.50 0.65
CA GLN A 19 -11.67 -0.75 -0.10
C GLN A 19 -12.01 -0.53 -1.58
N GLN A 20 -12.44 0.68 -1.96
CA GLN A 20 -12.76 0.95 -3.37
C GLN A 20 -11.48 0.96 -4.21
N ARG A 21 -11.58 0.39 -5.42
CA ARG A 21 -10.52 0.43 -6.42
C ARG A 21 -10.28 1.89 -6.82
N LEU A 22 -9.02 2.30 -6.81
CA LEU A 22 -8.57 3.62 -7.26
C LEU A 22 -8.35 3.58 -8.78
N MET A 23 -7.44 2.72 -9.23
CA MET A 23 -7.12 2.52 -10.64
C MET A 23 -6.54 1.12 -10.83
N GLY A 24 -6.99 0.38 -11.86
CA GLY A 24 -6.57 -1.00 -12.05
C GLY A 24 -6.85 -1.87 -10.82
N GLN A 25 -5.86 -2.64 -10.36
CA GLN A 25 -5.93 -3.46 -9.14
C GLN A 25 -5.54 -2.71 -7.88
N VAL A 26 -5.13 -1.45 -8.00
CA VAL A 26 -4.76 -0.61 -6.85
C VAL A 26 -6.05 -0.17 -6.15
N SER A 27 -6.18 -0.47 -4.86
CA SER A 27 -7.22 0.08 -3.99
C SER A 27 -6.77 1.41 -3.39
N ASN A 28 -7.72 2.23 -2.94
CA ASN A 28 -7.35 3.45 -2.23
C ASN A 28 -6.49 3.17 -0.99
N GLY A 29 -6.69 2.02 -0.33
CA GLY A 29 -5.87 1.57 0.79
C GLY A 29 -4.42 1.29 0.40
N ASP A 30 -4.17 0.81 -0.82
CA ASP A 30 -2.82 0.50 -1.31
C ASP A 30 -1.99 1.78 -1.52
N VAL A 31 -2.63 2.88 -1.91
CA VAL A 31 -1.97 4.20 -2.09
C VAL A 31 -1.94 5.02 -0.80
N ALA A 32 -3.04 5.01 -0.03
CA ALA A 32 -3.20 5.89 1.13
C ALA A 32 -2.51 5.37 2.40
N ARG A 33 -2.10 4.10 2.45
CA ARG A 33 -1.56 3.46 3.66
C ARG A 33 -0.24 2.76 3.39
N THR A 34 0.79 3.56 3.12
CA THR A 34 2.18 3.09 3.02
C THR A 34 2.81 2.75 4.39
N ASN A 35 2.08 2.95 5.50
CA ASN A 35 2.57 2.68 6.85
C ASN A 35 1.68 1.68 7.61
N PHE A 36 2.10 0.41 7.64
CA PHE A 36 1.37 -0.66 8.34
C PHE A 36 1.40 -0.53 9.87
N ALA A 37 2.40 0.13 10.45
CA ALA A 37 2.64 0.14 11.90
C ALA A 37 1.46 0.74 12.69
N ALA A 38 0.77 1.74 12.11
CA ALA A 38 -0.36 2.41 12.74
C ALA A 38 -1.62 1.52 12.79
N ASP A 39 -1.79 0.61 11.82
CA ASP A 39 -3.05 -0.12 11.62
C ASP A 39 -2.99 -1.59 12.00
N TYR A 40 -1.78 -2.14 12.10
CA TYR A 40 -1.58 -3.56 12.31
C TYR A 40 -0.71 -3.84 13.54
N VAL A 41 -0.95 -4.99 14.16
CA VAL A 41 -0.09 -5.59 15.19
C VAL A 41 0.81 -6.62 14.49
N PRO A 42 2.13 -6.40 14.46
CA PRO A 42 3.04 -7.36 13.85
C PRO A 42 3.37 -8.51 14.80
N ARG A 43 3.54 -9.71 14.24
CA ARG A 43 4.10 -10.88 14.90
C ARG A 43 5.07 -11.57 13.96
N LEU A 44 6.25 -11.94 14.44
CA LEU A 44 7.14 -12.81 13.67
C LEU A 44 6.47 -14.18 13.52
N LEU A 45 6.20 -14.56 12.27
CA LEU A 45 5.59 -15.84 11.95
C LEU A 45 6.65 -16.92 11.78
N ARG A 46 7.71 -16.60 11.02
CA ARG A 46 8.87 -17.47 10.74
C ARG A 46 9.96 -16.67 10.06
N GLU A 47 11.07 -17.34 9.79
CA GLU A 47 12.11 -16.87 8.89
C GLU A 47 12.16 -17.81 7.69
N GLU A 48 12.31 -17.27 6.49
CA GLU A 48 12.44 -18.07 5.28
C GLU A 48 13.28 -17.34 4.23
N GLU A 49 13.75 -18.09 3.25
CA GLU A 49 14.45 -17.56 2.09
C GLU A 49 13.44 -17.27 0.99
N LEU A 50 13.43 -16.03 0.49
CA LEU A 50 12.61 -15.61 -0.64
C LEU A 50 13.55 -15.06 -1.72
N GLU A 51 13.60 -15.72 -2.87
CA GLU A 51 14.49 -15.34 -3.99
C GLU A 51 15.95 -15.17 -3.53
N GLU A 52 16.49 -16.18 -2.84
CA GLU A 52 17.87 -16.21 -2.30
C GLU A 52 18.16 -15.15 -1.21
N LYS A 53 17.11 -14.53 -0.64
CA LYS A 53 17.23 -13.53 0.42
C LYS A 53 16.62 -14.05 1.71
N LEU A 54 17.46 -14.20 2.74
CA LEU A 54 16.99 -14.47 4.10
C LEU A 54 16.05 -13.36 4.56
N SER A 55 14.85 -13.74 4.98
CA SER A 55 13.76 -12.81 5.25
C SER A 55 13.05 -13.15 6.57
N TYR A 56 12.63 -12.11 7.28
CA TYR A 56 11.59 -12.20 8.29
C TYR A 56 10.24 -12.29 7.60
N VAL A 57 9.42 -13.27 8.00
CA VAL A 57 8.01 -13.34 7.61
C VAL A 57 7.18 -12.86 8.78
N LEU A 58 6.58 -11.69 8.61
CA LEU A 58 5.72 -11.07 9.60
C LEU A 58 4.26 -11.37 9.26
N GLU A 59 3.48 -11.75 10.27
CA GLU A 59 2.03 -11.69 10.22
C GLU A 59 1.58 -10.36 10.81
N LEU A 60 0.81 -9.60 10.04
CA LEU A 60 0.24 -8.33 10.46
C LEU A 60 -1.26 -8.50 10.64
N GLU A 61 -1.75 -8.43 11.88
CA GLU A 61 -3.17 -8.52 12.19
C GLU A 61 -3.77 -7.12 12.38
N ALA A 62 -4.92 -6.87 11.76
CA ALA A 62 -5.57 -5.58 11.82
C ALA A 62 -6.01 -5.21 13.25
N ARG A 63 -5.65 -4.01 13.73
CA ARG A 63 -6.08 -3.50 15.05
C ARG A 63 -7.59 -3.29 15.15
N THR A 64 -8.26 -3.08 14.00
CA THR A 64 -9.71 -2.86 13.96
C THR A 64 -10.34 -3.58 12.77
N LYS A 65 -11.63 -3.91 12.87
CA LYS A 65 -12.40 -4.53 11.78
C LYS A 65 -12.73 -3.56 10.61
N LYS A 66 -12.31 -2.29 10.69
CA LYS A 66 -12.63 -1.24 9.70
C LYS A 66 -11.55 -1.05 8.63
N VAL A 67 -10.61 -1.98 8.50
CA VAL A 67 -9.52 -1.91 7.52
C VAL A 67 -9.87 -2.65 6.24
N THR A 68 -9.08 -2.43 5.19
CA THR A 68 -9.23 -3.12 3.91
C THR A 68 -8.84 -4.60 4.00
N TYR A 69 -7.79 -4.92 4.78
CA TYR A 69 -7.23 -6.26 4.89
C TYR A 69 -7.13 -6.67 6.34
N HIS A 70 -7.69 -7.82 6.70
CA HIS A 70 -7.70 -8.29 8.09
C HIS A 70 -6.37 -8.90 8.53
N ARG A 71 -5.65 -9.47 7.57
CA ARG A 71 -4.36 -10.12 7.77
C ARG A 71 -3.46 -9.86 6.58
N ILE A 72 -2.20 -9.56 6.85
CA ILE A 72 -1.16 -9.42 5.83
C ILE A 72 0.00 -10.34 6.22
N ILE A 73 0.52 -11.11 5.27
CA ILE A 73 1.81 -11.78 5.42
C ILE A 73 2.85 -10.94 4.69
N TYR A 74 3.91 -10.56 5.39
CA TYR A 74 4.84 -9.53 4.94
C TYR A 74 6.28 -10.02 5.05
N TRP A 75 6.97 -10.04 3.92
CA TRP A 75 8.36 -10.46 3.82
C TRP A 75 9.28 -9.26 3.85
N VAL A 76 10.22 -9.30 4.79
CA VAL A 76 11.22 -8.24 4.99
C VAL A 76 12.60 -8.86 4.99
N GLN A 77 13.47 -8.44 4.08
CA GLN A 77 14.84 -8.93 4.00
C GLN A 77 15.59 -8.62 5.30
N LYS A 78 16.35 -9.58 5.84
CA LYS A 78 17.04 -9.40 7.13
C LYS A 78 18.14 -8.34 7.09
N ASP A 79 18.92 -8.31 6.01
CA ASP A 79 20.13 -7.47 5.94
C ASP A 79 19.80 -5.98 5.77
N THR A 80 18.78 -5.69 4.97
CA THR A 80 18.43 -4.32 4.55
C THR A 80 17.14 -3.81 5.20
N LEU A 81 16.35 -4.71 5.79
CA LEU A 81 14.98 -4.45 6.24
C LEU A 81 14.04 -3.98 5.12
N ASN A 82 14.41 -4.25 3.87
CA ASN A 82 13.61 -3.91 2.70
C ASN A 82 12.42 -4.87 2.55
N PRO A 83 11.21 -4.36 2.23
CA PRO A 83 10.10 -5.22 1.83
C PRO A 83 10.43 -6.05 0.58
N LEU A 84 10.00 -7.30 0.51
CA LEU A 84 10.12 -8.09 -0.72
C LEU A 84 8.75 -8.41 -1.30
N LYS A 85 7.82 -8.81 -0.44
CA LYS A 85 6.49 -9.29 -0.83
C LYS A 85 5.47 -9.04 0.29
N SER A 86 4.23 -8.79 -0.09
CA SER A 86 3.07 -8.77 0.82
C SER A 86 1.92 -9.60 0.24
N GLU A 87 1.28 -10.41 1.07
CA GLU A 87 0.05 -11.13 0.74
C GLU A 87 -1.10 -10.62 1.59
N PHE A 88 -2.19 -10.23 0.95
CA PHE A 88 -3.32 -9.55 1.59
C PHE A 88 -4.53 -10.46 1.67
N TYR A 89 -5.03 -10.69 2.89
CA TYR A 89 -6.10 -11.63 3.16
C TYR A 89 -7.39 -10.95 3.63
N ALA A 90 -8.51 -11.51 3.17
CA ALA A 90 -9.84 -11.20 3.68
C ALA A 90 -10.05 -11.76 5.10
N ILE A 91 -11.13 -11.32 5.77
CA ILE A 91 -11.56 -11.89 7.06
C ILE A 91 -11.84 -13.39 6.97
N SER A 92 -12.27 -13.88 5.80
CA SER A 92 -12.52 -15.30 5.54
C SER A 92 -11.25 -16.12 5.35
N GLY A 93 -10.08 -15.50 5.35
CA GLY A 93 -8.80 -16.16 5.03
C GLY A 93 -8.52 -16.31 3.54
N LYS A 94 -9.38 -15.77 2.66
CA LYS A 94 -9.13 -15.77 1.21
C LYS A 94 -8.02 -14.79 0.84
N LEU A 95 -7.02 -15.24 0.06
CA LEU A 95 -6.02 -14.37 -0.54
C LEU A 95 -6.68 -13.46 -1.59
N LEU A 96 -6.53 -12.16 -1.40
CA LEU A 96 -7.12 -11.15 -2.27
C LEU A 96 -6.10 -10.62 -3.27
N LYS A 97 -4.91 -10.29 -2.79
CA LYS A 97 -3.86 -9.66 -3.58
C LYS A 97 -2.47 -10.07 -3.11
N THR A 98 -1.52 -9.96 -4.02
CA THR A 98 -0.09 -10.07 -3.73
C THR A 98 0.60 -8.83 -4.24
N ALA A 99 1.44 -8.20 -3.42
CA ALA A 99 2.30 -7.10 -3.83
C ALA A 99 3.77 -7.51 -3.82
N TYR A 100 4.51 -7.10 -4.84
CA TYR A 100 5.95 -7.28 -4.97
C TYR A 100 6.64 -5.93 -5.01
N TYR A 101 7.70 -5.79 -4.21
CA TYR A 101 8.44 -4.54 -4.03
C TYR A 101 9.77 -4.65 -4.76
N GLN A 102 9.96 -3.79 -5.76
CA GLN A 102 11.04 -3.89 -6.74
C GLN A 102 11.63 -2.50 -7.03
N GLY A 103 12.73 -2.47 -7.80
CA GLY A 103 13.38 -1.23 -8.21
C GLY A 103 13.90 -0.47 -7.01
N TYR A 104 14.77 -1.10 -6.22
CA TYR A 104 15.35 -0.40 -5.08
C TYR A 104 16.39 0.63 -5.54
N GLU A 105 16.18 1.90 -5.19
CA GLU A 105 17.08 3.00 -5.53
C GLU A 105 17.35 3.89 -4.31
N GLU A 106 18.53 4.49 -4.24
CA GLU A 106 18.87 5.45 -3.19
C GLU A 106 18.14 6.78 -3.43
N MET A 107 17.23 7.13 -2.52
CA MET A 107 16.44 8.36 -2.62
C MET A 107 16.33 9.02 -1.26
N LEU A 108 16.77 10.28 -1.18
CA LEU A 108 16.76 11.06 0.06
C LEU A 108 17.54 10.36 1.20
N GLY A 109 18.72 9.81 0.87
CA GLY A 109 19.66 9.22 1.83
C GLY A 109 19.26 7.85 2.40
N ARG A 110 18.26 7.17 1.83
CA ARG A 110 17.97 5.77 2.14
C ARG A 110 17.36 5.05 0.93
N GLU A 111 17.54 3.73 0.86
CA GLU A 111 17.00 2.91 -0.22
C GLU A 111 15.46 2.95 -0.25
N ARG A 112 14.87 2.93 -1.45
CA ARG A 112 13.42 3.00 -1.69
C ARG A 112 12.96 2.09 -2.79
N VAL A 113 11.79 1.50 -2.57
CA VAL A 113 10.98 0.89 -3.62
C VAL A 113 10.59 1.97 -4.63
N THR A 114 11.03 1.82 -5.88
CA THR A 114 10.55 2.64 -7.01
C THR A 114 9.52 1.91 -7.85
N ARG A 115 9.32 0.61 -7.65
CA ARG A 115 8.34 -0.18 -8.41
C ARG A 115 7.54 -1.12 -7.51
N LEU A 116 6.22 -0.97 -7.53
CA LEU A 116 5.28 -1.83 -6.80
C LEU A 116 4.38 -2.57 -7.78
N VAL A 117 4.45 -3.89 -7.80
CA VAL A 117 3.59 -4.75 -8.64
C VAL A 117 2.49 -5.36 -7.78
N ILE A 118 1.24 -5.06 -8.06
CA ILE A 118 0.07 -5.59 -7.36
C ILE A 118 -0.66 -6.56 -8.28
N VAL A 119 -0.75 -7.82 -7.87
CA VAL A 119 -1.46 -8.90 -8.56
C VAL A 119 -2.80 -9.14 -7.86
N ASP A 120 -3.87 -9.25 -8.65
CA ASP A 120 -5.19 -9.70 -8.17
C ASP A 120 -5.22 -11.22 -8.14
N ASN A 121 -5.36 -11.81 -6.94
CA ASN A 121 -5.42 -13.26 -6.77
C ASN A 121 -6.87 -13.79 -6.91
N LEU A 122 -7.85 -12.93 -7.13
CA LEU A 122 -9.24 -13.32 -7.43
C LEU A 122 -9.51 -13.45 -8.93
N ARG A 123 -8.72 -12.76 -9.75
CA ARG A 123 -8.91 -12.68 -11.20
C ARG A 123 -7.59 -12.93 -11.90
N GLU A 124 -7.48 -14.10 -12.50
CA GLU A 124 -6.28 -14.53 -13.21
C GLU A 124 -5.85 -13.52 -14.28
N GLY A 125 -4.54 -13.30 -14.39
CA GLY A 125 -3.93 -12.38 -15.37
C GLY A 125 -4.08 -10.89 -15.05
N GLN A 126 -4.76 -10.49 -13.96
CA GLN A 126 -4.93 -9.08 -13.64
C GLN A 126 -3.85 -8.56 -12.68
N SER A 127 -3.10 -7.55 -13.12
CA SER A 127 -2.09 -6.87 -12.31
C SER A 127 -2.08 -5.36 -12.54
N SER A 128 -1.37 -4.65 -11.67
CA SER A 128 -1.09 -3.21 -11.83
C SER A 128 0.31 -2.92 -11.33
N ILE A 129 1.00 -2.03 -12.01
CA ILE A 129 2.35 -1.62 -11.70
C ILE A 129 2.29 -0.14 -11.33
N MET A 130 2.86 0.21 -10.18
CA MET A 130 3.07 1.59 -9.77
C MET A 130 4.56 1.88 -9.82
N GLU A 131 4.94 2.92 -10.54
CA GLU A 131 6.33 3.38 -10.65
C GLU A 131 6.44 4.76 -10.01
N TYR A 132 7.39 4.90 -9.10
CA TYR A 132 7.66 6.11 -8.34
C TYR A 132 8.95 6.74 -8.85
N SER A 133 8.88 8.01 -9.22
CA SER A 133 10.02 8.78 -9.72
C SER A 133 9.97 10.22 -9.19
N ASN A 134 11.09 10.94 -9.30
CA ASN A 134 11.21 12.35 -8.92
C ASN A 134 10.76 12.64 -7.47
N MET A 135 11.08 11.74 -6.53
CA MET A 135 10.72 11.92 -5.13
C MET A 135 11.46 13.12 -4.53
N LYS A 136 10.69 14.07 -3.98
CA LYS A 136 11.21 15.28 -3.33
C LYS A 136 10.59 15.44 -1.94
N ILE A 137 11.36 16.07 -1.04
CA ILE A 137 10.82 16.56 0.23
C ILE A 137 10.18 17.91 -0.07
N GLU A 138 8.89 18.04 0.28
CA GLU A 138 8.13 19.27 0.10
C GLU A 138 7.23 19.48 1.31
N GLU A 139 7.17 20.71 1.78
CA GLU A 139 6.25 21.10 2.87
C GLU A 139 4.89 21.45 2.28
N PHE A 140 3.86 20.82 2.83
CA PHE A 140 2.49 21.00 2.38
C PHE A 140 1.67 21.63 3.52
N PRO A 141 1.09 22.84 3.32
CA PRO A 141 0.31 23.47 4.37
C PRO A 141 -1.02 22.72 4.59
N ASP A 142 -1.45 22.57 5.84
CA ASP A 142 -2.65 21.82 6.24
C ASP A 142 -3.90 22.12 5.41
N ARG A 143 -4.03 23.37 4.94
CA ARG A 143 -5.13 23.84 4.10
C ARG A 143 -5.30 23.00 2.83
N ILE A 144 -4.23 22.44 2.27
CA ILE A 144 -4.35 21.64 1.05
C ILE A 144 -5.02 20.28 1.29
N PHE A 145 -5.00 19.78 2.53
CA PHE A 145 -5.64 18.52 2.92
C PHE A 145 -7.12 18.71 3.29
N GLN A 146 -7.72 19.85 2.96
CA GLN A 146 -9.15 20.10 3.13
C GLN A 146 -9.94 19.67 1.89
N LYS A 147 -11.11 19.07 2.09
CA LYS A 147 -12.02 18.62 1.01
C LYS A 147 -12.25 19.70 -0.05
N ASN A 148 -12.48 20.93 0.37
CA ASN A 148 -12.78 22.06 -0.53
C ASN A 148 -11.56 22.52 -1.34
N TYR A 149 -10.35 22.13 -0.95
CA TYR A 149 -9.12 22.47 -1.63
C TYR A 149 -8.80 21.52 -2.79
N LEU A 150 -9.36 20.30 -2.80
CA LEU A 150 -9.13 19.30 -3.86
C LEU A 150 -9.39 19.82 -5.29
N LYS A 151 -10.32 20.76 -5.46
CA LYS A 151 -10.62 21.39 -6.76
C LYS A 151 -9.53 22.33 -7.28
N HIS A 152 -8.55 22.67 -6.45
CA HIS A 152 -7.44 23.59 -6.78
C HIS A 152 -6.08 22.89 -6.86
N VAL A 153 -6.03 21.58 -6.56
CA VAL A 153 -4.84 20.77 -6.79
C VAL A 153 -4.77 20.51 -8.30
N ARG A 154 -3.71 21.01 -8.94
CA ARG A 154 -3.42 20.80 -10.36
C ARG A 154 -2.23 19.88 -10.51
#